data_AF-A0A371SAM5-F1
#
_entry.id   AF-A0A371SAM5-F1
#
_cell.length_a   1.000
_cell.length_b   1.000
_cell.length_c   1.000
_cell.angle_alpha   90.00
_cell.angle_beta   90.00
_cell.angle_gamma   90.00
#
_symmetry.space_group_name_H-M   'P 1'
#
loop_
_entity.id
_entity.type
_entity.pdbx_description
1 polymer ?
#
loop_
_entity_poly.entity_id
_entity_poly.type
_entity_poly.pdbx_seq_one_letter_code
_entity_poly.pdbx_strand_id
1 'polypeptide(L)'
;MKRKCIGIITILLVLYPAVAFGHPGNTDSNGGHTCKTNCAEWGLYYGEYHYHDDNYYDAQAEYDEGYDKGYEIAYRYTSECTEEYEWWWEGTQDYGDGFEDGIVDGHADGLNYCLDISYEAGFGEGEYDSKHGIDYDEDNSYEYSYDFNSYVEGYADGFDETIYEEVVDSKKEEGTARAKVEQESVTSTVLTKDDNDFPYQVIVFFGLVVGVGIVSSLYDKYKYKRG
;
A
#
# COMPACT_ATOMS: atom_id res chain seq x y z
N MET A 1 63.59 -70.70 -5.15
CA MET A 1 62.55 -70.64 -4.11
C MET A 1 61.85 -69.27 -4.01
N LYS A 2 62.52 -68.14 -4.28
CA LYS A 2 61.94 -66.77 -4.14
C LYS A 2 60.79 -66.43 -5.11
N ARG A 3 60.78 -66.95 -6.34
CA ARG A 3 59.76 -66.63 -7.38
C ARG A 3 58.39 -67.26 -7.11
N LYS A 4 58.34 -68.42 -6.44
CA LYS A 4 57.07 -69.09 -6.08
C LYS A 4 56.39 -68.39 -4.89
N CYS A 5 57.16 -67.86 -3.95
CA CYS A 5 56.62 -67.09 -2.83
C CYS A 5 56.00 -65.75 -3.28
N ILE A 6 56.58 -65.09 -4.29
CA ILE A 6 56.02 -63.83 -4.83
C ILE A 6 54.63 -64.08 -5.42
N GLY A 7 54.46 -65.12 -6.24
CA GLY A 7 53.15 -65.44 -6.83
C GLY A 7 52.06 -65.73 -5.80
N ILE A 8 52.40 -66.42 -4.71
CA ILE A 8 51.46 -66.71 -3.62
C ILE A 8 51.06 -65.42 -2.88
N ILE A 9 51.99 -64.50 -2.65
CA ILE A 9 51.70 -63.21 -1.99
C ILE A 9 50.82 -62.33 -2.87
N THR A 10 51.07 -62.29 -4.19
CA THR A 10 50.22 -61.52 -5.12
C THR A 10 48.80 -62.07 -5.18
N ILE A 11 48.63 -63.40 -5.17
CA ILE A 11 47.31 -64.04 -5.15
C ILE A 11 46.57 -63.74 -3.85
N LEU A 12 47.26 -63.77 -2.70
CA LEU A 12 46.67 -63.44 -1.40
C LEU A 12 46.24 -61.96 -1.30
N LEU A 13 46.96 -61.03 -1.94
CA LEU A 13 46.58 -59.62 -1.99
C LEU A 13 45.35 -59.35 -2.88
N VAL A 14 45.18 -60.09 -3.97
CA VAL A 14 44.01 -59.96 -4.87
C VAL A 14 42.75 -60.60 -4.26
N LEU A 15 42.92 -61.63 -3.43
CA LEU A 15 41.82 -62.34 -2.78
C LEU A 15 41.35 -61.67 -1.48
N TYR A 16 41.96 -60.57 -1.05
CA TYR A 16 41.47 -59.80 0.09
C TYR A 16 40.34 -58.87 -0.40
N PRO A 17 39.05 -59.15 -0.11
CA PRO A 17 38.01 -58.19 -0.42
C PRO A 17 38.26 -56.94 0.42
N ALA A 18 38.69 -55.86 -0.22
CA ALA A 18 38.59 -54.54 0.37
C ALA A 18 37.10 -54.28 0.57
N VAL A 19 36.66 -54.32 1.83
CA VAL A 19 35.29 -53.96 2.20
C VAL A 19 35.15 -52.47 1.90
N ALA A 20 34.55 -52.14 0.76
CA ALA A 20 34.26 -50.78 0.36
C ALA A 20 32.85 -50.44 0.86
N PHE A 21 32.78 -49.61 1.90
CA PHE A 21 31.53 -49.02 2.36
C PHE A 21 31.20 -47.84 1.44
N GLY A 22 30.77 -48.14 0.22
CA GLY A 22 30.18 -47.15 -0.67
C GLY A 22 28.78 -46.82 -0.19
N HIS A 23 28.52 -45.55 0.13
CA HIS A 23 27.17 -45.09 0.44
C HIS A 23 26.34 -45.23 -0.83
N PRO A 24 25.16 -45.84 -0.77
CA PRO A 24 24.37 -46.11 -1.96
C PRO A 24 23.58 -44.88 -2.40
N GLY A 25 24.15 -44.18 -3.38
CA GLY A 25 23.59 -43.01 -4.04
C GLY A 25 24.72 -42.32 -4.78
N ASN A 26 24.57 -42.11 -6.09
CA ASN A 26 25.52 -41.26 -6.80
C ASN A 26 25.07 -39.82 -6.55
N THR A 27 25.97 -38.97 -6.05
CA THR A 27 25.71 -37.54 -5.98
C THR A 27 25.41 -37.03 -7.39
N ASP A 28 24.29 -36.36 -7.57
CA ASP A 28 23.90 -35.78 -8.85
C ASP A 28 24.61 -34.45 -9.11
N SER A 29 24.29 -33.81 -10.23
CA SER A 29 24.88 -32.53 -10.64
C SER A 29 24.63 -31.39 -9.66
N ASN A 30 23.63 -31.52 -8.79
CA ASN A 30 23.27 -30.50 -7.81
C ASN A 30 23.99 -30.73 -6.48
N GLY A 31 24.85 -31.76 -6.37
CA GLY A 31 25.63 -32.01 -5.15
C GLY A 31 24.86 -32.78 -4.06
N GLY A 32 23.68 -33.32 -4.38
CA GLY A 32 22.89 -34.15 -3.48
C GLY A 32 22.54 -35.51 -4.07
N HIS A 33 21.72 -36.30 -3.36
CA HIS A 33 21.16 -37.53 -3.88
C HIS A 33 19.89 -37.97 -3.15
N THR A 34 19.05 -38.75 -3.84
CA THR A 34 17.93 -39.45 -3.20
C THR A 34 18.40 -40.71 -2.50
N CYS A 35 18.06 -40.87 -1.22
CA CYS A 35 18.33 -42.10 -0.49
C CYS A 35 17.43 -43.25 -0.97
N LYS A 36 18.04 -44.32 -1.49
CA LYS A 36 17.32 -45.49 -2.03
C LYS A 36 17.60 -46.80 -1.30
N THR A 37 18.61 -46.86 -0.45
CA THR A 37 18.92 -48.06 0.34
C THR A 37 19.58 -47.66 1.65
N ASN A 38 19.32 -48.44 2.71
CA ASN A 38 19.87 -48.26 4.06
C ASN A 38 19.59 -46.88 4.71
N CYS A 39 18.59 -46.13 4.23
CA CYS A 39 18.28 -44.76 4.71
C CYS A 39 18.09 -44.64 6.22
N ALA A 40 17.41 -45.62 6.83
CA ALA A 40 17.17 -45.63 8.27
C ALA A 40 18.46 -45.76 9.10
N GLU A 41 19.52 -46.37 8.56
CA GLU A 41 20.82 -46.47 9.25
C GLU A 41 21.53 -45.10 9.35
N TRP A 42 21.13 -44.16 8.49
CA TRP A 42 21.64 -42.79 8.42
C TRP A 42 20.65 -41.77 8.98
N GLY A 43 19.54 -42.22 9.61
CA GLY A 43 18.53 -41.33 10.18
C GLY A 43 17.61 -40.67 9.14
N LEU A 44 17.54 -41.21 7.93
CA LEU A 44 16.78 -40.65 6.80
C LEU A 44 15.59 -41.52 6.39
N TYR A 45 14.60 -40.91 5.75
CA TYR A 45 13.47 -41.61 5.15
C TYR A 45 13.81 -42.17 3.77
N TYR A 46 13.17 -43.29 3.41
CA TYR A 46 13.29 -43.85 2.07
C TYR A 46 12.70 -42.87 1.04
N GLY A 47 13.49 -42.49 0.03
CA GLY A 47 13.09 -41.52 -0.98
C GLY A 47 13.36 -40.06 -0.62
N GLU A 48 13.94 -39.78 0.55
CA GLU A 48 14.36 -38.44 0.94
C GLU A 48 15.62 -38.01 0.17
N TYR A 49 15.69 -36.75 -0.25
CA TYR A 49 16.82 -36.16 -0.96
C TYR A 49 17.69 -35.35 0.00
N HIS A 50 19.01 -35.53 -0.03
CA HIS A 50 19.93 -34.80 0.85
C HIS A 50 21.23 -34.40 0.15
N TYR A 51 21.88 -33.36 0.67
CA TYR A 51 23.14 -32.81 0.19
C TYR A 51 24.32 -33.31 1.01
N HIS A 52 25.52 -33.31 0.41
CA HIS A 52 26.77 -33.50 1.16
C HIS A 52 27.32 -32.13 1.59
N ASP A 53 27.69 -32.03 2.86
CA ASP A 53 27.87 -30.81 3.69
C ASP A 53 28.84 -29.71 3.19
N ASP A 54 29.53 -29.88 2.07
CA ASP A 54 30.35 -28.82 1.46
C ASP A 54 29.56 -27.96 0.44
N ASN A 55 28.43 -28.46 -0.09
CA ASN A 55 27.61 -27.72 -1.07
C ASN A 55 26.31 -27.15 -0.49
N TYR A 56 25.90 -27.55 0.72
CA TYR A 56 24.65 -27.06 1.32
C TYR A 56 24.73 -25.57 1.69
N TYR A 57 25.83 -25.15 2.29
CA TYR A 57 26.05 -23.74 2.63
C TYR A 57 26.17 -22.87 1.38
N ASP A 58 26.79 -23.38 0.31
CA ASP A 58 26.91 -22.66 -0.95
C ASP A 58 25.53 -22.55 -1.65
N ALA A 59 24.73 -23.62 -1.69
CA ALA A 59 23.38 -23.57 -2.27
C ALA A 59 22.41 -22.66 -1.48
N GLN A 60 22.48 -22.67 -0.15
CA GLN A 60 21.69 -21.75 0.68
C GLN A 60 22.12 -20.30 0.47
N ALA A 61 23.44 -20.05 0.40
CA ALA A 61 23.95 -18.70 0.15
C ALA A 61 23.54 -18.18 -1.24
N GLU A 62 23.56 -19.04 -2.27
CA GLU A 62 23.06 -18.69 -3.62
C GLU A 62 21.55 -18.38 -3.60
N TYR A 63 20.76 -19.18 -2.87
CA TYR A 63 19.33 -18.92 -2.68
C TYR A 63 19.08 -17.58 -1.97
N ASP A 64 19.75 -17.35 -0.83
CA ASP A 64 19.57 -16.13 -0.03
C ASP A 64 19.99 -14.88 -0.83
N GLU A 65 21.11 -14.96 -1.56
CA GLU A 65 21.56 -13.86 -2.44
C GLU A 65 20.59 -13.61 -3.60
N GLY A 66 20.04 -14.68 -4.19
CA GLY A 66 18.99 -14.58 -5.21
C GLY A 66 17.74 -13.89 -4.65
N TYR A 67 17.27 -14.36 -3.49
CA TYR A 67 16.11 -13.83 -2.79
C TYR A 67 16.25 -12.34 -2.49
N ASP A 68 17.34 -11.93 -1.85
CA ASP A 68 17.56 -10.52 -1.48
C ASP A 68 17.53 -9.61 -2.72
N LYS A 69 18.12 -10.05 -3.83
CA LYS A 69 18.11 -9.30 -5.09
C LYS A 69 16.73 -9.23 -5.73
N GLY A 70 16.02 -10.35 -5.78
CA GLY A 70 14.66 -10.41 -6.29
C GLY A 70 13.75 -9.48 -5.50
N TYR A 71 13.82 -9.59 -4.18
CA TYR A 71 13.08 -8.76 -3.24
C TYR A 71 13.36 -7.27 -3.45
N GLU A 72 14.64 -6.84 -3.41
CA GLU A 72 14.99 -5.42 -3.54
C GLU A 72 14.49 -4.83 -4.86
N ILE A 73 14.61 -5.59 -5.97
CA ILE A 73 14.16 -5.15 -7.28
C ILE A 73 12.65 -4.99 -7.29
N ALA A 74 11.89 -6.03 -6.94
CA ALA A 74 10.44 -6.00 -6.98
C ALA A 74 9.86 -4.95 -6.03
N TYR A 75 10.38 -4.88 -4.80
CA TYR A 75 9.96 -3.90 -3.81
C TYR A 75 10.21 -2.48 -4.32
N ARG A 76 11.43 -2.17 -4.80
CA ARG A 76 11.76 -0.83 -5.30
C ARG A 76 10.83 -0.40 -6.42
N TYR A 77 10.57 -1.25 -7.41
CA TYR A 77 9.69 -0.89 -8.53
C TYR A 77 8.23 -0.74 -8.09
N THR A 78 7.73 -1.65 -7.25
CA THR A 78 6.32 -1.64 -6.85
C THR A 78 6.02 -0.50 -5.88
N SER A 79 6.92 -0.23 -4.93
CA SER A 79 6.79 0.84 -3.93
C SER A 79 6.88 2.26 -4.50
N GLU A 80 7.18 2.44 -5.79
CA GLU A 80 7.05 3.74 -6.46
C GLU A 80 5.59 4.12 -6.71
N CYS A 81 4.65 3.19 -6.54
CA CYS A 81 3.21 3.42 -6.64
C CYS A 81 2.80 4.12 -7.94
N THR A 82 3.44 3.73 -9.05
CA THR A 82 3.08 4.17 -10.40
C THR A 82 2.18 3.12 -11.03
N GLU A 83 1.21 3.55 -11.85
CA GLU A 83 0.18 2.65 -12.41
C GLU A 83 0.78 1.42 -13.13
N GLU A 84 0.16 0.27 -12.84
CA GLU A 84 0.36 -1.08 -13.41
C GLU A 84 1.78 -1.39 -13.92
N TYR A 85 2.63 -1.81 -12.98
CA TYR A 85 3.76 -2.65 -13.33
C TYR A 85 3.26 -4.05 -13.72
N GLU A 86 2.96 -4.25 -15.00
CA GLU A 86 2.54 -5.56 -15.52
C GLU A 86 3.67 -6.59 -15.31
N TRP A 87 3.33 -7.60 -14.51
CA TRP A 87 4.25 -8.51 -13.84
C TRP A 87 4.55 -9.71 -14.75
N TRP A 88 5.53 -9.56 -15.63
CA TRP A 88 6.07 -10.65 -16.47
C TRP A 88 7.58 -10.66 -16.49
N TRP A 89 8.17 -10.61 -15.30
CA TRP A 89 9.58 -10.94 -15.14
C TRP A 89 9.70 -12.45 -14.95
N GLU A 90 9.95 -13.16 -16.04
CA GLU A 90 10.71 -14.41 -15.96
C GLU A 90 12.14 -13.99 -15.65
N GLY A 91 12.60 -14.19 -14.40
CA GLY A 91 13.97 -13.92 -14.03
C GLY A 91 14.93 -14.65 -14.97
N THR A 92 16.08 -14.04 -15.23
CA THR A 92 17.18 -14.81 -15.82
C THR A 92 17.44 -15.99 -14.89
N GLN A 93 17.43 -17.22 -15.41
CA GLN A 93 17.72 -18.46 -14.65
C GLN A 93 19.06 -18.43 -13.86
N ASP A 94 19.84 -17.37 -14.02
CA ASP A 94 21.15 -17.12 -13.42
C ASP A 94 21.11 -16.94 -11.89
N TYR A 95 19.97 -16.65 -11.25
CA TYR A 95 19.90 -16.40 -9.79
C TYR A 95 19.20 -17.51 -8.98
N GLY A 96 18.84 -18.63 -9.61
CA GLY A 96 18.19 -19.77 -8.94
C GLY A 96 16.79 -19.47 -8.40
N ASP A 97 16.19 -20.44 -7.71
CA ASP A 97 14.80 -20.40 -7.25
C ASP A 97 14.52 -19.26 -6.24
N GLY A 98 15.52 -18.88 -5.43
CA GLY A 98 15.37 -17.83 -4.43
C GLY A 98 15.02 -16.46 -5.02
N PHE A 99 15.50 -16.16 -6.23
CA PHE A 99 15.18 -14.89 -6.90
C PHE A 99 13.69 -14.73 -7.19
N GLU A 100 13.03 -15.78 -7.67
CA GLU A 100 11.60 -15.74 -7.98
C GLU A 100 10.77 -15.56 -6.71
N ASP A 101 11.11 -16.29 -5.64
CA ASP A 101 10.45 -16.13 -4.33
C ASP A 101 10.65 -14.71 -3.78
N GLY A 102 11.86 -14.16 -3.89
CA GLY A 102 12.17 -12.79 -3.51
C GLY A 102 11.37 -11.76 -4.30
N ILE A 103 11.24 -11.93 -5.63
CA ILE A 103 10.41 -11.06 -6.47
C ILE A 103 8.96 -11.08 -5.96
N VAL A 104 8.43 -12.27 -5.65
CA VAL A 104 7.04 -12.42 -5.20
C VAL A 104 6.78 -11.66 -3.91
N ASP A 105 7.63 -11.89 -2.90
CA ASP A 105 7.48 -11.25 -1.59
C ASP A 105 7.74 -9.75 -1.67
N GLY A 106 8.77 -9.32 -2.40
CA GLY A 106 9.10 -7.90 -2.57
C GLY A 106 7.99 -7.11 -3.26
N HIS A 107 7.31 -7.70 -4.24
CA HIS A 107 6.15 -7.06 -4.88
C HIS A 107 4.96 -6.98 -3.94
N ALA A 108 4.65 -8.05 -3.21
CA ALA A 108 3.55 -8.05 -2.25
C ALA A 108 3.74 -6.96 -1.18
N ASP A 109 4.95 -6.84 -0.63
CA ASP A 109 5.28 -5.80 0.34
C ASP A 109 5.28 -4.39 -0.28
N GLY A 110 5.75 -4.26 -1.52
CA GLY A 110 5.69 -3.00 -2.27
C GLY A 110 4.24 -2.55 -2.55
N LEU A 111 3.33 -3.49 -2.85
CA LEU A 111 1.90 -3.21 -3.02
C LEU A 111 1.29 -2.74 -1.69
N ASN A 112 1.55 -3.44 -0.59
CA ASN A 112 1.06 -3.07 0.73
C ASN A 112 1.51 -1.65 1.10
N TYR A 113 2.76 -1.29 0.82
CA TYR A 113 3.27 0.07 1.03
C TYR A 113 2.46 1.12 0.25
N CYS A 114 2.07 0.83 -0.99
CA CYS A 114 1.25 1.75 -1.78
C CYS A 114 -0.20 1.86 -1.31
N LEU A 115 -0.77 0.75 -0.80
CA LEU A 115 -2.07 0.77 -0.13
C LEU A 115 -2.03 1.65 1.12
N ASP A 116 -0.99 1.51 1.95
CA ASP A 116 -0.80 2.30 3.16
C ASP A 116 -0.66 3.80 2.84
N ILE A 117 0.12 4.18 1.83
CA ILE A 117 0.22 5.58 1.39
C ILE A 117 -1.13 6.13 0.96
N SER A 118 -1.89 5.35 0.18
CA SER A 118 -3.20 5.79 -0.32
C SER A 118 -4.16 6.01 0.85
N TYR A 119 -4.16 5.10 1.82
CA TYR A 119 -4.93 5.21 3.05
C TYR A 119 -4.53 6.44 3.88
N GLU A 120 -3.25 6.65 4.15
CA GLU A 120 -2.77 7.80 4.93
C GLU A 120 -3.12 9.14 4.26
N ALA A 121 -3.04 9.20 2.93
CA ALA A 121 -3.43 10.38 2.17
C ALA A 121 -4.93 10.67 2.33
N GLY A 122 -5.79 9.65 2.18
CA GLY A 122 -7.22 9.77 2.42
C GLY A 122 -7.52 10.25 3.83
N PHE A 123 -6.91 9.61 4.84
CA PHE A 123 -7.08 9.97 6.25
C PHE A 123 -6.75 11.44 6.53
N GLY A 124 -5.62 11.92 6.01
CA GLY A 124 -5.22 13.32 6.18
C GLY A 124 -6.21 14.31 5.54
N GLU A 125 -6.80 13.95 4.40
CA GLU A 125 -7.78 14.80 3.72
C GLU A 125 -9.14 14.80 4.43
N GLY A 126 -9.61 13.65 4.92
CA GLY A 126 -10.81 13.59 5.77
C GLY A 126 -10.66 14.42 7.05
N GLU A 127 -9.49 14.38 7.69
CA GLU A 127 -9.19 15.23 8.85
C GLU A 127 -9.17 16.72 8.48
N TYR A 128 -8.68 17.05 7.29
CA TYR A 128 -8.63 18.43 6.81
C TYR A 128 -10.04 18.96 6.53
N ASP A 129 -10.86 18.20 5.81
CA ASP A 129 -12.19 18.61 5.39
C ASP A 129 -13.12 18.84 6.58
N SER A 130 -13.10 17.92 7.55
CA SER A 130 -13.88 18.06 8.79
C SER A 130 -13.53 19.36 9.53
N LYS A 131 -12.23 19.64 9.72
CA LYS A 131 -11.74 20.89 10.37
C LYS A 131 -12.05 22.15 9.58
N HIS A 132 -12.30 22.06 8.27
CA HIS A 132 -12.64 23.19 7.42
C HIS A 132 -14.14 23.29 7.13
N GLY A 133 -14.97 22.42 7.70
CA GLY A 133 -16.41 22.40 7.45
C GLY A 133 -16.73 22.21 5.98
N ILE A 134 -15.97 21.34 5.31
CA ILE A 134 -16.22 20.85 3.96
C ILE A 134 -17.08 19.61 4.10
N ASP A 135 -18.17 19.53 3.32
CA ASP A 135 -19.09 18.40 3.39
C ASP A 135 -18.39 17.12 2.95
N TYR A 136 -18.67 16.03 3.65
CA TYR A 136 -18.23 14.69 3.25
C TYR A 136 -18.75 14.37 1.85
N ASP A 137 -17.84 14.08 0.93
CA ASP A 137 -18.16 13.71 -0.44
C ASP A 137 -17.37 12.44 -0.81
N GLU A 138 -18.06 11.29 -0.75
CA GLU A 138 -17.53 9.98 -1.12
C GLU A 138 -17.10 9.92 -2.59
N ASP A 139 -17.68 10.78 -3.43
CA ASP A 139 -17.38 10.88 -4.85
C ASP A 139 -16.24 11.88 -5.13
N ASN A 140 -15.70 12.57 -4.11
CA ASN A 140 -14.57 13.47 -4.25
C ASN A 140 -13.29 12.65 -4.39
N SER A 141 -13.17 12.00 -5.55
CA SER A 141 -12.06 11.16 -5.90
C SER A 141 -10.83 12.02 -6.13
N TYR A 142 -9.83 11.90 -5.27
CA TYR A 142 -8.50 12.37 -5.61
C TYR A 142 -7.97 11.45 -6.72
N GLU A 143 -8.02 11.92 -7.97
CA GLU A 143 -7.64 11.21 -9.20
C GLU A 143 -6.18 10.69 -9.21
N TYR A 144 -5.41 10.99 -8.16
CA TYR A 144 -3.99 10.68 -8.03
C TYR A 144 -3.65 9.61 -6.97
N SER A 145 -4.62 8.94 -6.33
CA SER A 145 -4.32 7.84 -5.41
C SER A 145 -3.92 6.57 -6.17
N TYR A 146 -2.92 5.84 -5.68
CA TYR A 146 -2.53 4.56 -6.27
C TYR A 146 -3.64 3.52 -6.16
N ASP A 147 -4.27 3.42 -4.97
CA ASP A 147 -5.45 2.59 -4.77
C ASP A 147 -6.61 3.43 -4.23
N PHE A 148 -7.65 3.53 -5.05
CA PHE A 148 -8.84 4.31 -4.73
C PHE A 148 -9.59 3.79 -3.50
N ASN A 149 -9.64 2.46 -3.30
CA ASN A 149 -10.40 1.90 -2.19
C ASN A 149 -9.73 2.20 -0.85
N SER A 150 -8.41 1.99 -0.75
CA SER A 150 -7.62 2.35 0.42
C SER A 150 -7.71 3.84 0.72
N TYR A 151 -7.67 4.69 -0.30
CA TYR A 151 -7.85 6.13 -0.12
C TYR A 151 -9.24 6.48 0.45
N VAL A 152 -10.32 5.92 -0.12
CA VAL A 152 -11.70 6.17 0.35
C VAL A 152 -11.88 5.66 1.79
N GLU A 153 -11.33 4.49 2.12
CA GLU A 153 -11.34 3.94 3.48
C GLU A 153 -10.63 4.88 4.46
N GLY A 154 -9.42 5.33 4.11
CA GLY A 154 -8.68 6.32 4.89
C GLY A 154 -9.46 7.61 5.09
N TYR A 155 -10.04 8.17 4.02
CA TYR A 155 -10.84 9.39 4.07
C TYR A 155 -12.03 9.27 5.03
N ALA A 156 -12.77 8.16 4.94
CA ALA A 156 -13.88 7.89 5.85
C ALA A 156 -13.43 7.82 7.32
N ASP A 157 -12.30 7.17 7.59
CA ASP A 157 -11.76 7.03 8.95
C ASP A 157 -11.16 8.34 9.51
N GLY A 158 -10.64 9.21 8.64
CA GLY A 158 -10.09 10.51 9.02
C GLY A 158 -11.14 11.61 9.22
N PHE A 159 -12.33 11.45 8.63
CA PHE A 159 -13.39 12.45 8.70
C PHE A 159 -14.12 12.41 10.05
N ASP A 160 -13.96 13.46 10.85
CA ASP A 160 -14.64 13.62 12.14
C ASP A 160 -15.93 14.45 11.99
N GLU A 161 -17.08 13.77 12.00
CA GLU A 161 -18.40 14.40 11.90
C GLU A 161 -18.65 15.41 13.03
N THR A 162 -18.13 15.16 14.23
CA THR A 162 -18.32 16.07 15.37
C THR A 162 -17.56 17.38 15.19
N ILE A 163 -16.31 17.31 14.71
CA ILE A 163 -15.52 18.50 14.39
C ILE A 163 -16.18 19.27 13.25
N TYR A 164 -16.64 18.57 12.22
CA TYR A 164 -17.35 19.19 11.10
C TYR A 164 -18.58 20.00 11.57
N GLU A 165 -19.44 19.40 12.39
CA GLU A 165 -20.64 20.07 12.93
C GLU A 165 -20.28 21.32 13.74
N GLU A 166 -19.27 21.25 14.62
CA GLU A 166 -18.79 22.39 15.40
C GLU A 166 -18.29 23.54 14.51
N VAL A 167 -17.54 23.23 13.45
CA VAL A 167 -17.03 24.22 12.50
C VAL A 167 -18.17 24.86 11.70
N VAL A 168 -19.14 24.08 11.23
CA VAL A 168 -20.29 24.60 10.47
C VAL A 168 -21.16 25.51 11.35
N ASP A 169 -21.43 25.12 12.59
CA ASP A 169 -22.22 25.92 13.52
C ASP A 169 -21.50 27.23 13.88
N SER A 170 -20.19 27.19 14.13
CA SER A 170 -19.42 28.42 14.41
C SER A 170 -19.45 29.40 13.23
N LYS A 171 -19.28 28.92 11.99
CA LYS A 171 -19.38 29.77 10.78
C LYS A 171 -20.76 30.39 10.62
N LYS A 172 -21.81 29.66 10.97
CA LYS A 172 -23.20 30.15 10.92
C LYS A 172 -23.45 31.25 11.96
N GLU A 173 -22.90 31.12 13.16
CA GLU A 173 -22.96 32.16 14.19
C GLU A 173 -22.20 33.43 13.75
N GLU A 174 -21.00 33.28 13.20
CA GLU A 174 -20.21 34.41 12.66
C GLU A 174 -20.93 35.14 11.52
N GLY A 175 -21.50 34.39 10.58
CA GLY A 175 -22.29 34.95 9.48
C GLY A 175 -23.51 35.74 9.98
N THR A 176 -24.19 35.22 10.99
CA THR A 176 -25.34 35.88 11.62
C THR A 176 -24.93 37.16 12.35
N ALA A 177 -23.83 37.12 13.10
CA ALA A 177 -23.28 38.28 13.80
C ALA A 177 -22.86 39.38 12.81
N ARG A 178 -22.18 39.01 11.72
CA ARG A 178 -21.77 39.95 10.66
C ARG A 178 -22.97 40.61 9.99
N ALA A 179 -24.02 39.83 9.65
CA ALA A 179 -25.23 40.37 9.05
C ALA A 179 -25.94 41.38 9.97
N LYS A 180 -25.96 41.13 11.29
CA LYS A 180 -26.53 42.05 12.27
C LYS A 180 -25.76 43.37 12.36
N VAL A 181 -24.43 43.33 12.37
CA VAL A 181 -23.57 44.54 12.37
C VAL A 181 -23.77 45.36 11.10
N GLU A 182 -23.88 44.72 9.95
CA GLU A 182 -24.12 45.39 8.67
C GLU A 182 -25.50 46.08 8.65
N GLN A 183 -26.54 45.41 9.16
CA GLN A 183 -27.88 45.98 9.27
C GLN A 183 -27.92 47.21 10.21
N GLU A 184 -27.23 47.16 11.35
CA GLU A 184 -27.15 48.29 12.29
C GLU A 184 -26.35 49.47 11.71
N SER A 185 -25.27 49.21 10.95
CA SER A 185 -24.48 50.23 10.25
C SER A 185 -25.28 50.97 9.17
N VAL A 186 -26.05 50.23 8.37
CA VAL A 186 -26.93 50.81 7.34
C VAL A 186 -28.04 51.66 7.99
N THR A 187 -28.63 51.18 9.09
CA THR A 187 -29.70 51.91 9.80
C THR A 187 -29.18 53.20 10.44
N SER A 188 -27.97 53.19 11.01
CA SER A 188 -27.36 54.39 11.58
C SER A 188 -26.99 55.45 10.54
N THR A 189 -26.65 55.04 9.31
CA THR A 189 -26.33 55.97 8.21
C THR A 189 -27.57 56.69 7.67
N VAL A 190 -28.75 56.07 7.77
CA VAL A 190 -30.02 56.66 7.35
C VAL A 190 -30.53 57.72 8.33
N LEU A 191 -30.21 57.62 9.62
CA LEU A 191 -30.75 58.48 10.68
C LEU A 191 -29.94 59.75 10.99
N THR A 192 -28.76 59.92 10.41
CA THR A 192 -27.89 61.09 10.65
C THR A 192 -27.94 62.14 9.55
N LYS A 193 -28.81 61.99 8.54
CA LYS A 193 -28.95 62.97 7.46
C LYS A 193 -30.00 64.02 7.84
N ASP A 194 -29.49 65.17 8.27
CA ASP A 194 -30.20 66.37 8.74
C ASP A 194 -31.54 66.68 8.03
N ASP A 195 -32.52 67.06 8.86
CA ASP A 195 -33.96 67.18 8.65
C ASP A 195 -34.49 68.21 7.63
N ASN A 196 -33.75 68.63 6.60
CA ASN A 196 -34.25 69.71 5.73
C ASN A 196 -34.20 69.50 4.21
N ASP A 197 -33.91 68.32 3.70
CA ASP A 197 -34.10 68.06 2.27
C ASP A 197 -34.36 66.57 2.01
N PHE A 198 -35.64 66.19 1.89
CA PHE A 198 -36.06 64.82 1.58
C PHE A 198 -35.83 64.54 0.08
N PRO A 199 -34.84 63.73 -0.34
CA PRO A 199 -34.69 63.38 -1.73
C PRO A 199 -35.47 62.09 -2.01
N TYR A 200 -36.21 62.08 -3.11
CA TYR A 200 -36.96 60.94 -3.66
C TYR A 200 -36.14 59.64 -3.85
N GLN A 201 -34.84 59.62 -3.56
CA GLN A 201 -33.95 58.47 -3.72
C GLN A 201 -34.07 57.42 -2.60
N VAL A 202 -34.55 57.79 -1.41
CA VAL A 202 -34.65 56.84 -0.26
C VAL A 202 -35.77 55.80 -0.47
N ILE A 203 -36.85 56.16 -1.18
CA ILE A 203 -37.97 55.25 -1.47
C ILE A 203 -37.56 54.16 -2.46
N VAL A 204 -36.61 54.45 -3.37
CA VAL A 204 -36.18 53.50 -4.40
C VAL A 204 -35.29 52.39 -3.81
N PHE A 205 -34.45 52.70 -2.83
CA PHE A 205 -33.55 51.70 -2.23
C PHE A 205 -34.28 50.71 -1.31
N PHE A 206 -35.25 51.15 -0.50
CA PHE A 206 -36.04 50.24 0.32
C PHE A 206 -36.90 49.28 -0.51
N GLY A 207 -37.46 49.74 -1.64
CA GLY A 207 -38.22 48.88 -2.54
C GLY A 207 -37.37 47.77 -3.19
N LEU A 208 -36.10 48.05 -3.48
CA LEU A 208 -35.21 47.11 -4.16
C LEU A 208 -34.68 46.03 -3.20
N VAL A 209 -34.33 46.40 -1.95
CA VAL A 209 -33.85 45.43 -0.94
C VAL A 209 -34.96 44.47 -0.50
N VAL A 210 -36.19 44.98 -0.29
CA VAL A 210 -37.34 44.13 0.04
C VAL A 210 -37.71 43.23 -1.14
N GLY A 211 -37.63 43.75 -2.37
CA GLY A 211 -37.89 42.97 -3.59
C GLY A 211 -36.93 41.79 -3.76
N VAL A 212 -35.63 42.00 -3.58
CA VAL A 212 -34.62 40.94 -3.71
C VAL A 212 -34.79 39.86 -2.63
N GLY A 213 -35.07 40.25 -1.38
CA GLY A 213 -35.29 39.29 -0.29
C GLY A 213 -36.51 38.38 -0.51
N ILE A 214 -37.61 38.92 -1.03
CA ILE A 214 -38.81 38.13 -1.35
C ILE A 214 -38.53 37.17 -2.52
N VAL A 215 -37.82 37.63 -3.55
CA VAL A 215 -37.48 36.80 -4.72
C VAL A 215 -36.56 35.64 -4.33
N SER A 216 -35.57 35.87 -3.47
CA SER A 216 -34.67 34.81 -2.98
C SER A 216 -35.42 33.78 -2.14
N SER A 217 -36.29 34.21 -1.22
CA SER A 217 -37.10 33.29 -0.41
C SER A 217 -38.07 32.45 -1.25
N LEU A 218 -38.65 33.03 -2.31
CA LEU A 218 -39.50 32.29 -3.24
C LEU A 218 -38.70 31.31 -4.12
N TYR A 219 -37.47 31.68 -4.50
CA TYR A 219 -36.58 30.81 -5.27
C TYR A 219 -36.15 29.57 -4.47
N ASP A 220 -35.75 29.75 -3.21
CA ASP A 220 -35.37 28.63 -2.33
C ASP A 220 -36.55 27.68 -2.10
N LYS A 221 -37.75 28.24 -1.90
CA LYS A 221 -38.99 27.46 -1.73
C LYS A 221 -39.41 26.73 -3.01
N TYR A 222 -39.06 27.25 -4.19
CA TYR A 222 -39.30 26.58 -5.46
C TYR A 222 -38.29 25.45 -5.72
N LYS A 223 -37.00 25.67 -5.40
CA LYS A 223 -35.94 24.67 -5.53
C LYS A 223 -36.21 23.43 -4.66
N TYR A 224 -36.68 23.63 -3.43
CA TYR A 224 -37.00 22.55 -2.49
C TYR A 224 -38.21 21.69 -2.88
N LYS A 225 -39.04 22.13 -3.85
CA LYS A 225 -40.23 21.38 -4.31
C LYS A 225 -39.96 20.50 -5.53
N ARG A 226 -38.75 20.53 -6.10
CA ARG A 226 -38.42 19.90 -7.38
C ARG A 226 -37.31 18.84 -7.32
N GLY A 227 -36.68 18.67 -6.16
CA GLY A 227 -35.93 17.46 -5.79
C GLY A 227 -36.83 16.58 -4.93
#